data_AF-A0A1F9LBZ9-F1
#
_entry.id   AF-A0A1F9LBZ9-F1
#
_cell.length_a   1.000
_cell.length_b   1.000
_cell.length_c   1.000
_cell.angle_alpha   90.00
_cell.angle_beta   90.00
_cell.angle_gamma   90.00
#
_symmetry.space_group_name_H-M   'P 1'
#
loop_
_entity.id
_entity.type
_entity.pdbx_description
1 polymer ?
#
loop_
_entity_poly.entity_id
_entity_poly.type
_entity_poly.pdbx_seq_one_letter_code
_entity_poly.pdbx_strand_id
1 'polypeptide(L)'
;MTVNLKNPKNGSPKLGIWIFGVIIGSILMVGAGVGMQISDRRPFCASCHIMNEAAVTHKISAHAELACNECHAPHNLAEKLPFKAVAGTKDVFFNTFGKIEMPLEAGESTRLVVNA
;
A
#
# COMPACT_ATOMS: atom_id res chain seq x y z
N MET A 1 16.20 -47.99 -36.22
CA MET A 1 15.49 -46.73 -35.94
C MET A 1 16.49 -45.75 -35.33
N THR A 2 16.94 -44.76 -36.10
CA THR A 2 17.82 -43.69 -35.60
C THR A 2 16.94 -42.56 -35.07
N VAL A 3 16.94 -42.36 -33.76
CA VAL A 3 16.21 -41.25 -33.14
C VAL A 3 17.05 -39.99 -33.33
N ASN A 4 16.59 -39.10 -34.20
CA ASN A 4 17.22 -37.79 -34.43
C ASN A 4 16.88 -36.88 -33.24
N LEU A 5 17.82 -36.74 -32.31
CA LEU A 5 17.70 -35.81 -31.19
C LEU A 5 17.91 -34.39 -31.72
N LYS A 6 16.79 -33.69 -31.96
CA LYS A 6 16.77 -32.28 -32.34
C LYS A 6 17.44 -31.45 -31.23
N ASN A 7 18.61 -30.91 -31.55
CA ASN A 7 19.44 -30.02 -30.73
C ASN A 7 18.59 -28.90 -30.07
N PRO A 8 18.64 -28.69 -28.74
CA PRO A 8 17.89 -27.64 -28.08
C PRO A 8 18.28 -26.28 -28.69
N LYS A 9 17.28 -25.54 -29.18
CA LYS A 9 17.48 -24.23 -29.79
C LYS A 9 18.21 -23.33 -28.78
N ASN A 10 19.42 -22.91 -29.14
CA ASN A 10 20.19 -21.89 -28.45
C ASN A 10 19.39 -20.58 -28.44
N GLY A 11 18.56 -20.38 -27.42
CA GLY A 11 17.83 -19.13 -27.22
C GLY A 11 18.84 -18.01 -27.01
N SER A 12 18.69 -16.90 -27.75
CA SER A 12 19.64 -15.79 -27.64
C SER A 12 19.71 -15.31 -26.17
N PRO A 13 20.90 -15.06 -25.60
CA PRO A 13 21.04 -14.66 -24.19
C PRO A 13 20.23 -13.39 -23.87
N LYS A 14 19.97 -12.56 -24.89
CA LYS A 14 19.09 -11.38 -24.81
C LYS A 14 17.63 -11.74 -24.49
N LEU A 15 17.10 -12.84 -25.04
CA LEU A 15 15.73 -13.28 -24.75
C LEU A 15 15.58 -13.76 -23.30
N GLY A 16 16.59 -14.45 -22.77
CA GLY A 16 16.62 -14.85 -21.36
C GLY A 16 16.60 -13.65 -20.41
N ILE A 17 17.39 -12.61 -20.71
CA ILE A 17 17.42 -11.35 -19.92
C ILE A 17 16.07 -10.65 -19.92
N TRP A 18 15.40 -10.56 -21.08
CA TRP A 18 14.07 -9.96 -21.18
C TRP A 18 13.02 -10.72 -20.38
N ILE A 19 12.98 -12.05 -20.50
CA ILE A 19 12.04 -12.89 -19.75
C ILE A 19 12.26 -12.71 -18.25
N PHE A 20 13.52 -12.73 -17.80
CA PHE A 20 13.86 -12.52 -16.41
C PHE A 20 13.44 -11.13 -15.90
N GLY A 21 13.69 -10.08 -16.70
CA GLY A 21 13.27 -8.72 -16.39
C GLY A 21 11.75 -8.58 -16.25
N VAL A 22 10.98 -9.21 -17.13
CA VAL A 22 9.51 -9.22 -17.04
C VAL A 22 9.04 -9.93 -15.77
N ILE A 23 9.61 -11.09 -15.46
CA ILE A 23 9.25 -11.84 -14.24
C ILE A 23 9.50 -11.00 -12.99
N ILE A 24 10.68 -10.39 -12.87
CA ILE A 24 10.99 -9.51 -11.73
C ILE A 24 10.04 -8.31 -11.70
N GLY A 25 9.83 -7.65 -12.83
CA GLY A 25 8.94 -6.49 -12.93
C GLY A 25 7.51 -6.84 -12.49
N SER A 26 6.99 -7.99 -12.91
CA SER A 26 5.67 -8.48 -12.49
C SER A 26 5.62 -8.74 -10.98
N ILE A 27 6.63 -9.40 -10.41
CA ILE A 27 6.69 -9.66 -8.96
C ILE A 27 6.70 -8.35 -8.16
N LEU A 28 7.51 -7.38 -8.57
CA LEU A 28 7.58 -6.07 -7.91
C LEU A 28 6.25 -5.32 -8.01
N MET A 29 5.59 -5.36 -9.17
CA MET A 29 4.31 -4.69 -9.37
C MET A 29 3.20 -5.31 -8.50
N VAL A 30 3.13 -6.64 -8.43
CA VAL A 30 2.18 -7.35 -7.56
C VAL A 30 2.49 -7.04 -6.10
N GLY A 31 3.75 -7.08 -5.70
CA GLY A 31 4.19 -6.75 -4.34
C GLY A 31 3.79 -5.32 -3.94
N ALA A 32 3.99 -4.34 -4.83
CA ALA A 32 3.57 -2.96 -4.61
C ALA A 32 2.05 -2.84 -4.47
N GLY A 33 1.27 -3.52 -5.33
CA GLY A 33 -0.19 -3.55 -5.24
C GLY A 33 -0.70 -4.14 -3.93
N VAL A 34 -0.12 -5.26 -3.49
CA VAL A 34 -0.44 -5.88 -2.19
C VAL A 34 -0.04 -4.97 -1.04
N GLY A 35 1.15 -4.36 -1.08
CA GLY A 35 1.61 -3.39 -0.07
C GLY A 35 0.68 -2.18 0.06
N MET A 36 0.18 -1.67 -1.06
CA MET A 36 -0.82 -0.59 -1.08
C MET A 36 -2.11 -1.01 -0.34
N GLN A 37 -2.62 -2.22 -0.59
CA GLN A 37 -3.82 -2.71 0.09
C GLN A 37 -3.60 -3.01 1.57
N ILE A 38 -2.46 -3.57 1.95
CA ILE A 38 -2.13 -3.84 3.35
C ILE A 38 -2.05 -2.53 4.13
N SER A 39 -1.37 -1.52 3.57
CA SER A 39 -1.21 -0.20 4.19
C SER A 39 -2.47 0.67 4.20
N ASP A 40 -3.61 0.16 3.72
CA ASP A 40 -4.92 0.81 3.81
C ASP A 40 -5.78 0.29 4.97
N ARG A 41 -5.46 -0.91 5.49
CA ARG A 41 -6.35 -1.64 6.40
C ARG A 41 -6.07 -1.33 7.86
N ARG A 42 -7.12 -1.48 8.69
CA ARG A 42 -7.08 -1.29 10.15
C ARG A 42 -5.87 -1.92 10.85
N PRO A 43 -5.44 -3.17 10.57
CA PRO A 43 -4.29 -3.76 11.27
C PRO A 43 -2.99 -3.02 11.05
N PHE A 44 -2.80 -2.39 9.88
CA PHE A 44 -1.64 -1.56 9.61
C PHE A 44 -1.74 -0.23 10.38
N CYS A 45 -2.88 0.46 10.31
CA CYS A 45 -3.06 1.72 11.04
C CYS A 45 -2.93 1.53 12.57
N ALA A 46 -3.39 0.38 13.09
CA ALA A 46 -3.32 0.02 14.50
C ALA A 46 -1.95 -0.55 14.94
N SER A 47 -0.94 -0.59 14.06
CA SER A 47 0.42 -0.97 14.48
C SER A 47 1.05 0.08 15.41
N CYS A 48 0.54 1.31 15.38
CA CYS A 48 0.91 2.38 16.30
C CYS A 48 -0.18 2.53 17.37
N HIS A 49 0.20 2.41 18.64
CA HIS A 49 -0.75 2.42 19.76
C HIS A 49 -1.63 3.68 19.83
N ILE A 50 -1.11 4.82 19.34
CA ILE A 50 -1.85 6.09 19.30
C ILE A 50 -3.11 6.03 18.44
N MET A 51 -3.17 5.11 17.48
CA MET A 51 -4.33 4.90 16.60
C MET A 51 -5.32 3.85 17.14
N ASN A 52 -5.09 3.28 18.33
CA ASN A 52 -5.92 2.19 18.85
C ASN A 52 -7.38 2.60 19.08
N GLU A 53 -7.63 3.80 19.61
CA GLU A 53 -8.99 4.30 19.85
C GLU A 53 -9.78 4.36 18.53
N ALA A 54 -9.19 4.96 17.50
CA ALA A 54 -9.77 5.01 16.16
C ALA A 54 -9.97 3.61 15.56
N ALA A 55 -9.02 2.69 15.77
CA ALA A 55 -9.12 1.32 15.27
C ALA A 55 -10.25 0.52 15.94
N VAL A 56 -10.43 0.68 17.26
CA VAL A 56 -11.47 0.00 18.05
C VAL A 56 -12.85 0.55 17.67
N THR A 57 -13.01 1.87 17.66
CA THR A 57 -14.27 2.52 17.28
C THR A 57 -14.66 2.17 15.85
N HIS A 58 -13.70 2.17 14.92
CA HIS A 58 -13.93 1.70 13.55
C HIS A 58 -14.37 0.22 13.50
N LYS A 59 -13.73 -0.67 14.28
CA LYS A 59 -14.06 -2.11 14.32
C LYS A 59 -15.47 -2.41 14.83
N ILE A 60 -16.03 -1.56 15.69
CA ILE A 60 -17.39 -1.72 16.21
C ILE A 60 -18.43 -0.86 15.48
N SER A 61 -18.00 -0.10 14.46
CA SER A 61 -18.89 0.76 13.67
C SER A 61 -19.58 0.02 12.52
N ALA A 62 -20.55 0.66 11.90
CA ALA A 62 -21.17 0.18 10.66
C ALA A 62 -20.18 0.05 9.48
N HIS A 63 -19.01 0.69 9.57
CA HIS A 63 -17.98 0.66 8.53
C HIS A 63 -16.88 -0.39 8.81
N ALA A 64 -17.10 -1.34 9.72
CA ALA A 64 -16.07 -2.27 10.16
C ALA A 64 -15.46 -3.17 9.06
N GLU A 65 -16.14 -3.34 7.93
CA GLU A 65 -15.65 -4.14 6.81
C GLU A 65 -14.86 -3.31 5.76
N LEU A 66 -14.92 -1.98 5.86
CA LEU A 66 -14.16 -1.08 4.99
C LEU A 66 -12.73 -0.90 5.52
N ALA A 67 -11.77 -0.71 4.63
CA ALA A 67 -10.44 -0.28 5.01
C ALA A 67 -10.45 1.19 5.47
N CYS A 68 -9.51 1.58 6.33
CA CYS A 68 -9.45 2.95 6.87
C CYS A 68 -9.34 3.99 5.75
N ASN A 69 -8.49 3.70 4.76
CA ASN A 69 -8.27 4.59 3.62
C ASN A 69 -9.37 4.54 2.55
N GLU A 70 -10.46 3.81 2.76
CA GLU A 70 -11.67 3.99 1.93
C GLU A 70 -12.41 5.29 2.30
N CYS A 71 -12.20 5.81 3.51
CA CYS A 71 -12.65 7.16 3.89
C CYS A 71 -11.47 8.14 3.97
N HIS A 72 -10.31 7.71 4.45
CA HIS A 72 -9.19 8.60 4.79
C HIS A 72 -8.22 8.91 3.65
N ALA A 73 -8.40 8.36 2.45
CA ALA A 73 -7.58 8.67 1.28
C ALA A 73 -8.42 8.75 -0.01
N PRO A 74 -7.98 9.55 -1.01
CA PRO A 74 -8.66 9.60 -2.30
C PRO A 74 -8.76 8.23 -2.95
N HIS A 75 -9.85 7.97 -3.69
CA HIS A 75 -10.02 6.70 -4.40
C HIS A 75 -9.25 6.65 -5.73
N ASN A 76 -8.99 7.82 -6.33
CA ASN A 76 -8.17 7.94 -7.53
C ASN A 76 -6.72 7.56 -7.21
N LEU A 77 -6.16 6.57 -7.91
CA LEU A 77 -4.82 6.05 -7.63
C LEU A 77 -3.71 7.13 -7.76
N ALA A 78 -3.84 8.03 -8.75
CA ALA A 78 -2.85 9.08 -9.00
C ALA A 78 -2.82 10.12 -7.86
N GLU A 79 -3.94 10.34 -7.18
CA GLU A 79 -4.05 11.21 -6.02
C GLU A 79 -3.73 10.47 -4.71
N LYS A 80 -4.13 9.19 -4.63
CA LYS A 80 -3.95 8.34 -3.44
C LYS A 80 -2.49 8.11 -3.10
N LEU A 81 -1.64 7.86 -4.10
CA LEU A 81 -0.21 7.61 -3.91
C LEU A 81 0.52 8.76 -3.20
N PRO A 82 0.50 10.01 -3.73
CA PRO A 82 1.15 11.13 -3.06
C PRO A 82 0.48 11.45 -1.71
N PHE A 83 -0.85 11.34 -1.61
CA PHE A 83 -1.57 11.56 -0.35
C PHE A 83 -1.08 10.62 0.75
N LYS A 84 -1.04 9.30 0.48
CA LYS A 84 -0.56 8.29 1.44
C LYS A 84 0.90 8.50 1.82
N ALA A 85 1.76 8.84 0.86
CA ALA A 85 3.17 9.08 1.13
C ALA A 85 3.37 10.27 2.09
N VAL A 86 2.68 11.38 1.85
CA VAL A 86 2.78 12.59 2.69
C VAL A 86 2.17 12.33 4.08
N ALA A 87 0.95 11.81 4.14
CA ALA A 87 0.27 11.53 5.41
C ALA A 87 1.05 10.51 6.25
N GLY A 88 1.43 9.38 5.67
CA GLY A 88 2.19 8.35 6.38
C GLY A 88 3.56 8.82 6.86
N THR A 89 4.28 9.63 6.06
CA THR A 89 5.57 10.20 6.48
C THR A 89 5.38 11.16 7.66
N LYS A 90 4.34 12.00 7.60
CA LYS A 90 3.99 12.91 8.70
C LYS A 90 3.69 12.14 9.98
N ASP A 91 2.87 11.10 9.89
CA ASP A 91 2.47 10.29 11.05
C ASP A 91 3.67 9.57 11.68
N VAL A 92 4.55 8.98 10.86
CA VAL A 92 5.80 8.35 11.34
C VAL A 92 6.71 9.38 12.02
N PHE A 93 6.87 10.57 11.43
CA PHE A 93 7.70 11.62 12.00
C PHE A 93 7.19 12.07 13.36
N PHE A 94 5.89 12.37 13.49
CA PHE A 94 5.32 12.80 14.77
C PHE A 94 5.32 11.70 15.82
N ASN A 95 5.10 10.45 15.42
CA ASN A 95 5.13 9.32 16.35
C ASN A 95 6.56 8.93 16.80
N THR A 96 7.60 9.40 16.11
CA THR A 96 8.99 9.07 16.44
C THR A 96 9.75 10.24 17.07
N PHE A 97 9.58 11.45 16.54
CA PHE A 97 10.38 12.63 16.88
C PHE A 97 9.54 13.81 17.35
N GLY A 98 8.27 13.86 16.96
CA GLY A 98 7.39 14.99 17.26
C GLY A 98 6.82 14.96 18.66
N LYS A 99 6.24 16.08 19.05
CA LYS A 99 5.30 16.15 20.17
C LYS A 99 3.90 16.14 19.58
N ILE A 100 3.06 15.27 20.12
CA ILE A 100 1.67 15.13 19.68
C ILE A 100 0.81 15.82 20.73
N GLU A 101 0.05 16.82 20.30
CA GLU A 101 -0.89 17.55 21.14
C GLU A 101 -2.26 16.87 21.07
N MET A 102 -2.92 16.76 22.22
CA MET A 102 -4.26 16.20 22.34
C MET A 102 -5.29 17.33 22.46
N PRO A 103 -6.50 17.22 21.90
CA PRO A 103 -7.03 16.05 21.18
C PRO A 103 -6.47 15.88 19.76
N LEU A 104 -6.44 14.63 19.28
CA LEU A 104 -6.07 14.31 17.91
C LEU A 104 -7.19 14.71 16.95
N GLU A 105 -6.93 15.74 16.14
CA GLU A 105 -7.87 16.24 15.15
C GLU A 105 -7.49 15.78 13.74
N ALA A 106 -8.49 15.58 12.88
CA ALA A 106 -8.26 15.29 11.47
C ALA A 106 -7.65 16.51 10.76
N GLY A 107 -6.53 16.30 10.07
CA GLY A 107 -5.92 17.34 9.24
C GLY A 107 -6.83 17.76 8.09
N GLU A 108 -6.69 19.00 7.63
CA GLU A 108 -7.54 19.59 6.59
C GLU A 108 -7.60 18.73 5.32
N SER A 109 -6.45 18.22 4.85
CA SER A 109 -6.39 17.34 3.67
C SER A 109 -7.24 16.08 3.82
N THR A 110 -7.28 15.48 5.01
CA THR A 110 -8.11 14.30 5.27
C THR A 110 -9.58 14.69 5.38
N ARG A 111 -9.90 15.83 5.99
CA ARG A 111 -11.30 16.33 6.08
C ARG A 111 -11.88 16.61 4.70
N LEU A 112 -11.09 17.14 3.77
CA LEU A 112 -11.51 17.37 2.39
C LEU A 112 -11.86 16.07 1.68
N VAL A 113 -11.07 15.02 1.88
CA VAL A 113 -11.32 13.69 1.29
C VAL A 113 -12.56 13.04 1.89
N VAL A 114 -12.73 13.09 3.21
CA VAL A 114 -13.86 12.46 3.91
C VAL A 114 -15.20 13.13 3.57
N ASN A 115 -15.20 14.44 3.30
CA ASN A 115 -16.41 15.22 3.04
C ASN A 115 -16.66 15.51 1.55
N ALA A 116 -15.83 14.97 0.65
CA ALA A 116 -16.02 15.08 -0.80
C ALA A 116 -17.14 14.14 -1.27
#